data_AF-A0A3C1FVK5-F1
#
_entry.id   AF-A0A3C1FVK5-F1
#
_cell.length_a   1.000
_cell.length_b   1.000
_cell.length_c   1.000
_cell.angle_alpha   90.00
_cell.angle_beta   90.00
_cell.angle_gamma   90.00
#
_symmetry.space_group_name_H-M   'P 1'
#
loop_
_entity.id
_entity.type
_entity.pdbx_description
1 polymer ?
#
loop_
_entity_poly.entity_id
_entity_poly.type
_entity_poly.pdbx_seq_one_letter_code
_entity_poly.pdbx_strand_id
1 'polypeptide(L)' 'MTMIRNFFSHNYAKIREINKKYATPNVEMSKWVKLSLLSLRLYLIFLLALLLYKFIILVR' A
#
# COMPACT_ATOMS: atom_id res chain seq x y z
N MET A 1 23.48 1.28 14.22
CA MET A 1 22.15 1.95 14.18
C MET A 1 21.99 2.90 12.98
N THR A 2 23.04 3.50 12.43
CA THR A 2 23.02 4.43 11.28
C THR A 2 22.74 3.76 9.92
N MET A 3 23.29 2.57 9.68
CA MET A 3 23.19 1.86 8.38
C MET A 3 21.75 1.45 8.03
N ILE A 4 21.00 0.91 8.99
CA ILE A 4 19.59 0.50 8.84
C ILE A 4 18.71 1.72 8.54
N ARG A 5 18.87 2.80 9.31
CA ARG A 5 18.10 4.05 9.12
C ARG A 5 18.34 4.66 7.75
N ASN A 6 19.60 4.68 7.32
CA ASN A 6 19.98 5.19 6.00
C ASN A 6 19.38 4.32 4.88
N PHE A 7 19.44 2.98 5.00
CA PHE A 7 18.80 2.07 4.05
C PHE A 7 17.28 2.29 3.97
N PHE A 8 16.57 2.33 5.10
CA PHE A 8 15.13 2.60 5.10
C PHE A 8 14.78 3.98 4.54
N SER A 9 15.56 5.02 4.86
CA SER A 9 15.33 6.37 4.34
C SER A 9 15.54 6.47 2.83
N HIS A 10 16.57 5.79 2.29
CA HIS A 10 16.87 5.78 0.86
C HIS A 10 15.79 5.03 0.07
N ASN A 11 15.37 3.86 0.58
CA ASN A 11 14.28 3.10 0.00
C ASN A 11 12.95 3.86 0.09
N TYR A 12 12.67 4.53 1.20
CA TYR A 12 11.47 5.33 1.37
C TYR A 12 11.45 6.52 0.40
N ALA A 13 12.57 7.22 0.23
CA ALA A 13 12.70 8.31 -0.73
C ALA A 13 12.43 7.83 -2.17
N LYS A 14 12.99 6.67 -2.55
CA LYS A 14 12.79 6.08 -3.88
C LYS A 14 11.35 5.61 -4.11
N ILE A 15 10.73 4.99 -3.10
CA ILE A 15 9.30 4.60 -3.15
C ILE A 15 8.43 5.86 -3.31
N ARG A 16 8.74 6.92 -2.56
CA ARG A 16 8.01 8.20 -2.64
C ARG A 16 8.17 8.84 -4.02
N GLU A 17 9.36 8.81 -4.60
CA GLU A 17 9.64 9.33 -5.94
C GLU A 17 8.83 8.58 -7.01
N ILE A 18 8.84 7.24 -6.96
CA ILE A 18 8.04 6.40 -7.86
C ILE A 18 6.55 6.72 -7.70
N ASN A 19 6.05 6.76 -6.46
CA ASN A 19 4.64 7.07 -6.20
C ASN A 19 4.27 8.46 -6.72
N LYS A 20 5.15 9.45 -6.58
CA LYS A 20 4.92 10.80 -7.11
C LYS A 20 4.87 10.80 -8.63
N LYS A 21 5.76 10.06 -9.30
CA LYS A 21 5.81 9.95 -10.77
C LYS A 21 4.56 9.30 -11.36
N TYR A 22 3.97 8.33 -10.66
CA TYR A 22 2.77 7.61 -11.11
C TYR A 22 1.47 8.04 -10.39
N ALA A 23 1.50 9.11 -9.58
CA ALA A 23 0.34 9.61 -8.86
C ALA A 23 -0.76 10.09 -9.80
N THR A 24 -0.37 10.70 -10.92
CA THR A 24 -1.26 11.09 -12.00
C THR A 24 -1.23 10.00 -13.08
N PRO A 25 -2.35 9.29 -13.32
CA PRO A 25 -2.41 8.28 -14.36
C PRO A 25 -2.32 8.95 -15.73
N ASN A 26 -1.34 8.53 -16.53
CA ASN A 26 -1.16 9.00 -17.91
C ASN A 26 -2.18 8.39 -18.91
N VAL A 27 -3.03 7.47 -18.43
CA VAL A 27 -4.03 6.76 -19.22
C VAL A 27 -5.41 7.06 -18.64
N GLU A 28 -6.38 7.34 -19.51
CA GLU A 28 -7.76 7.56 -19.09
C GLU A 28 -8.32 6.33 -18.38
N MET A 29 -8.71 6.51 -17.12
CA MET A 29 -9.33 5.44 -16.34
C MET A 29 -10.83 5.42 -16.60
N SER A 30 -11.33 4.30 -17.13
CA SER A 30 -12.76 4.06 -17.23
C SER A 30 -13.40 4.01 -15.84
N LYS A 31 -14.72 4.28 -15.77
CA LYS A 31 -15.48 4.20 -14.51
C LYS A 31 -15.36 2.83 -13.85
N TRP A 32 -15.32 1.76 -14.64
CA TRP A 32 -15.16 0.39 -14.17
C TRP A 32 -13.78 0.12 -13.57
N VAL A 33 -12.70 0.62 -14.18
CA VAL A 33 -11.35 0.50 -13.61
C VAL A 33 -11.27 1.19 -12.25
N LYS A 34 -11.86 2.39 -12.11
CA LYS A 34 -11.92 3.09 -10.83
C LYS A 34 -12.66 2.29 -9.75
N LEU A 35 -13.80 1.69 -10.11
CA LEU A 35 -14.57 0.84 -9.19
C LEU A 35 -13.80 -0.44 -8.81
N SER A 36 -13.16 -1.10 -9.76
CA SER A 36 -12.33 -2.28 -9.48
C SER A 36 -11.17 -1.94 -8.55
N LEU A 37 -10.50 -0.80 -8.76
CA LEU A 37 -9.43 -0.34 -7.88
C LEU A 37 -9.94 0.01 -6.47
N LEU A 38 -11.13 0.59 -6.36
CA LEU A 38 -11.77 0.86 -5.08
C LEU A 38 -12.08 -0.44 -4.34
N SER A 39 -12.70 -1.41 -5.02
CA SER A 39 -13.02 -2.74 -4.48
C SER A 39 -11.75 -3.46 -4.02
N LEU A 40 -10.70 -3.45 -4.84
CA LEU A 40 -9.40 -4.02 -4.48
C LEU A 40 -8.84 -3.38 -3.21
N ARG A 41 -8.91 -2.05 -3.07
CA ARG A 41 -8.43 -1.35 -1.89
C ARG A 41 -9.21 -1.76 -0.62
N LEU A 42 -10.53 -1.86 -0.71
CA LEU A 42 -11.38 -2.30 0.40
C LEU A 42 -11.07 -3.75 0.80
N TYR A 43 -10.91 -4.63 -0.19
CA TYR A 43 -10.55 -6.02 0.02
C TYR A 43 -9.20 -6.16 0.76
N LEU A 44 -8.18 -5.42 0.34
CA LEU A 44 -6.87 -5.43 1.00
C LEU A 44 -6.93 -4.95 2.45
N ILE A 45 -7.70 -3.89 2.73
CA ILE A 45 -7.91 -3.40 4.10
C ILE A 45 -8.63 -4.46 4.94
N PHE A 46 -9.65 -5.10 4.38
CA PHE A 46 -10.39 -6.17 5.04
C PHE A 46 -9.48 -7.37 5.38
N LEU A 47 -8.65 -7.80 4.44
CA LEU A 47 -7.66 -8.87 4.70
C LEU A 47 -6.68 -8.50 5.80
N LEU A 48 -6.17 -7.26 5.80
CA LEU A 48 -5.28 -6.77 6.87
C LEU A 48 -5.99 -6.78 8.23
N ALA A 49 -7.25 -6.34 8.30
CA ALA A 49 -8.04 -6.37 9.52
C ALA A 49 -8.26 -7.80 10.01
N LEU A 50 -8.58 -8.74 9.11
CA LEU A 50 -8.71 -10.16 9.44
C LEU A 50 -7.39 -10.76 9.94
N LEU A 51 -6.27 -10.41 9.32
CA LEU A 51 -4.94 -10.86 9.73
C LEU A 51 -4.64 -10.42 11.16
N LEU A 52 -4.83 -9.12 11.46
CA LEU A 52 -4.63 -8.56 12.80
C LEU A 52 -5.58 -9.19 13.81
N TYR A 53 -6.86 -9.34 13.47
CA TYR A 53 -7.86 -9.98 14.32
C TYR A 53 -7.46 -11.42 14.68
N LYS A 54 -7.13 -12.24 13.67
CA LYS A 54 -6.67 -13.61 13.88
C LYS A 54 -5.38 -13.67 14.68
N PHE A 55 -4.44 -12.78 14.43
CA PHE A 55 -3.19 -12.72 15.16
C PHE A 55 -3.42 -12.42 16.65
N ILE A 56 -4.26 -11.43 16.97
CA ILE A 56 -4.62 -11.09 18.35
C ILE A 56 -5.29 -12.27 19.05
N ILE A 57 -6.19 -12.98 18.37
CA ILE A 57 -6.85 -14.16 18.94
C ILE A 57 -5.88 -15.32 19.14
N LEU A 58 -4.97 -15.56 18.20
CA LEU A 58 -4.04 -16.70 18.28
C LEU A 58 -2.94 -16.48 19.33
N VAL A 59 -2.54 -15.22 19.55
CA VAL A 59 -1.54 -14.85 20.56
C VAL A 59 -2.15 -14.74 21.98
N ARG A 60 -3.47 -14.58 22.08
CA ARG A 60 -4.19 -14.53 23.35
C ARG A 60 -4.52 -15.94 23.86
#